data_AF-G3J4L6-F1
#
_entry.id   AF-G3J4L6-F1
#
_cell.length_a   1.000
_cell.length_b   1.000
_cell.length_c   1.000
_cell.angle_alpha   90.00
_cell.angle_beta   90.00
_cell.angle_gamma   90.00
#
_symmetry.space_group_name_H-M   'P 1'
#
loop_
_entity.id
_entity.type
_entity.pdbx_description
1 polymer ?
#
loop_
_entity_poly.entity_id
_entity_poly.type
_entity_poly.pdbx_seq_one_letter_code
_entity_poly.pdbx_strand_id
1 'polypeptide(L)'
;MIVASIAMPNWIDYAVTTSQGDTIRKTIGLHKSCSNLDGDRCTPYPTASLCQSERRYFCTLWRTAGWLASLSVVLALAGLVSFGITLGGGKYKRASGWPFVAGLVAAFAAVQLIVISAVAYLFDHDEQFVIPGWQLGVSWYLALSSALLGIATVVGLVLSAFVLPPEDGYEFLEEPMNA
;
A
#
# COMPACT_ATOMS: atom_id res chain seq x y z
N MET A 1 -6.33 -1.40 5.55
CA MET A 1 -5.02 -1.90 6.01
C MET A 1 -3.89 -0.96 5.59
N ILE A 2 -3.82 -0.52 4.33
CA ILE A 2 -2.73 0.33 3.86
C ILE A 2 -2.53 1.66 4.62
N VAL A 3 -3.62 2.34 5.01
CA VAL A 3 -3.51 3.59 5.79
C VAL A 3 -2.84 3.34 7.14
N ALA A 4 -3.18 2.25 7.83
CA ALA A 4 -2.55 1.87 9.09
C ALA A 4 -1.07 1.52 8.89
N SER A 5 -0.75 0.78 7.82
CA SER A 5 0.63 0.46 7.45
C SER A 5 1.48 1.72 7.25
N ILE A 6 0.96 2.74 6.58
CA ILE A 6 1.72 3.99 6.35
C ILE A 6 1.81 4.85 7.62
N ALA A 7 0.76 4.85 8.45
CA ALA A 7 0.71 5.66 9.66
C ALA A 7 1.59 5.11 10.80
N MET A 8 1.72 3.78 10.91
CA MET A 8 2.51 3.16 11.97
C MET A 8 4.00 3.06 11.57
N PRO A 9 4.94 3.52 12.42
CA PRO A 9 6.35 3.54 12.09
C PRO A 9 7.07 2.21 12.37
N ASN A 10 6.49 1.09 11.92
CA ASN A 10 6.95 -0.28 12.17
C ASN A 10 6.98 -1.10 10.87
N TRP A 11 7.64 -0.55 9.85
CA TRP A 11 7.99 -1.28 8.62
C TRP A 11 9.22 -2.16 8.82
N ILE A 12 10.18 -1.66 9.59
CA ILE A 12 11.36 -2.40 10.03
C ILE A 12 11.52 -2.13 11.52
N ASP A 13 11.69 -3.18 12.31
CA ASP A 13 11.85 -3.10 13.76
C ASP A 13 13.24 -3.62 14.16
N TYR A 14 13.81 -3.00 15.19
CA TYR A 14 15.04 -3.40 15.84
C TYR A 14 14.79 -3.58 17.32
N ALA A 15 15.20 -4.73 17.86
CA ALA A 15 15.12 -5.00 19.30
C ALA A 15 16.32 -5.85 19.75
N VAL A 16 17.07 -5.36 20.73
CA VAL A 16 18.16 -6.11 21.37
C VAL A 16 18.17 -5.88 22.88
N THR A 17 18.50 -6.92 23.64
CA THR A 17 18.76 -6.85 25.09
C THR A 17 20.24 -6.63 25.32
N THR A 18 20.60 -5.54 25.99
CA THR A 18 21.99 -5.27 26.39
C THR A 18 22.41 -6.21 27.53
N SER A 19 23.73 -6.35 27.75
CA SER A 19 24.29 -7.14 28.85
C SER A 19 23.90 -6.62 30.25
N GLN A 20 23.43 -5.37 30.33
CA GLN A 20 22.92 -4.75 31.56
C GLN A 20 21.42 -5.02 31.80
N GLY A 21 20.74 -5.72 30.89
CA GLY A 21 19.32 -6.06 30.99
C GLY A 21 18.38 -5.05 30.33
N ASP A 22 18.88 -3.90 29.86
CA ASP A 22 18.08 -2.90 29.17
C ASP A 22 17.77 -3.32 27.73
N THR A 23 16.49 -3.25 27.33
CA THR A 23 16.05 -3.50 25.96
C THR A 23 16.15 -2.22 25.14
N ILE A 24 16.95 -2.21 24.07
CA ILE A 24 16.98 -1.13 23.09
C ILE A 24 15.99 -1.46 21.98
N ARG A 25 15.04 -0.57 21.74
CA ARG A 25 14.03 -0.72 20.68
C ARG A 25 14.05 0.48 19.74
N LYS A 26 14.08 0.20 18.44
CA LYS A 26 13.95 1.21 17.39
C LYS A 26 13.00 0.71 16.32
N THR A 27 12.07 1.55 15.90
CA THR A 27 11.07 1.23 14.88
C THR A 27 11.20 2.23 13.74
N ILE A 28 11.28 1.73 12.51
CA ILE A 28 11.42 2.55 11.29
C ILE A 28 10.13 2.43 10.48
N GLY A 29 9.51 3.56 10.19
CA GLY A 29 8.45 3.70 9.21
C GLY A 29 8.94 4.35 7.92
N LEU A 30 8.00 4.56 6.99
CA LEU A 30 8.30 5.21 5.71
C LEU A 30 8.76 6.67 5.85
N HIS A 31 8.17 7.40 6.79
CA HIS A 31 8.40 8.85 6.94
C HIS A 31 9.02 9.25 8.29
N LYS A 32 8.98 8.35 9.28
CA LYS A 32 9.42 8.61 10.64
C LYS A 32 10.09 7.37 11.23
N SER A 33 11.06 7.58 12.11
CA SER A 33 11.65 6.53 12.94
C SER A 33 11.54 6.93 14.41
N CYS A 34 11.28 5.98 15.30
CA CYS A 34 11.16 6.19 16.74
C CYS A 34 12.14 5.25 17.46
N SER A 35 12.72 5.69 18.57
CA SER A 35 13.72 4.92 19.33
C SER A 35 13.61 5.24 20.81
N ASN A 36 13.75 4.23 21.67
CA ASN A 36 13.76 4.44 23.11
C ASN A 36 15.05 5.08 23.63
N LEU A 37 16.15 4.96 22.87
CA LEU A 37 17.44 5.62 23.17
C LEU A 37 17.35 7.16 23.17
N ASP A 38 16.45 7.71 22.37
CA ASP A 38 16.23 9.16 22.25
C ASP A 38 15.00 9.63 23.07
N GLY A 39 14.65 8.90 24.13
CA GLY A 39 13.50 9.21 24.98
C GLY A 39 12.16 9.04 24.26
N ASP A 40 12.02 7.97 23.46
CA ASP A 40 10.84 7.64 22.64
C ASP A 40 10.45 8.72 21.62
N ARG A 41 11.37 9.62 21.26
CA ARG A 41 11.10 10.67 20.28
C ARG A 41 11.10 10.13 18.86
N CYS A 42 10.03 10.42 18.12
CA CYS A 42 9.95 10.11 16.70
C CYS A 42 10.53 11.24 15.84
N THR A 43 11.52 10.93 15.01
CA THR A 43 12.19 11.87 14.10
C THR A 43 11.88 11.56 12.63
N PRO A 44 11.97 12.53 11.72
CA PRO A 44 11.81 12.27 10.29
C PRO A 44 12.85 11.28 9.76
N TYR A 45 12.42 10.36 8.90
CA TYR A 45 13.26 9.33 8.29
C TYR A 45 13.06 9.34 6.76
N PRO A 46 14.12 9.18 5.94
CA PRO A 46 15.53 9.01 6.31
C PRO A 46 16.15 10.28 6.92
N THR A 47 17.11 10.12 7.83
CA THR A 47 17.84 11.24 8.43
C THR A 47 18.81 11.89 7.44
N ALA A 48 19.16 13.15 7.65
CA ALA A 48 20.11 13.86 6.78
C ALA A 48 21.48 13.17 6.68
N SER A 49 21.93 12.52 7.76
CA SER A 49 23.16 11.72 7.79
C SER A 49 23.10 10.50 6.87
N LEU A 50 21.95 9.82 6.78
CA LEU A 50 21.73 8.69 5.87
C LEU A 50 21.69 9.10 4.39
N CYS A 51 21.61 10.40 4.10
CA CYS A 51 21.55 10.95 2.74
C CYS A 51 22.88 11.57 2.26
N GLN A 52 24.00 11.33 2.96
CA GLN A 52 25.33 11.77 2.52
C GLN A 52 25.86 10.92 1.35
N SER A 53 26.95 11.35 0.69
CA SER A 53 27.37 10.93 -0.66
C SER A 53 27.43 9.41 -0.90
N GLU A 54 27.86 8.61 0.08
CA GLU A 54 27.95 7.15 -0.05
C GLU A 54 26.60 6.42 0.03
N ARG A 55 25.58 7.02 0.67
CA ARG A 55 24.26 6.39 0.90
C ARG A 55 23.11 7.07 0.15
N ARG A 56 23.43 7.83 -0.91
CA ARG A 56 22.42 8.53 -1.74
C ARG A 56 21.38 7.59 -2.35
N TYR A 57 21.80 6.38 -2.74
CA TYR A 57 20.91 5.37 -3.30
C TYR A 57 19.81 4.97 -2.31
N PHE A 58 20.19 4.59 -1.09
CA PHE A 58 19.24 4.27 0.00
C PHE A 58 18.23 5.39 0.22
N CYS A 59 18.71 6.62 0.40
CA CYS A 59 17.87 7.78 0.66
C CYS A 59 16.88 8.06 -0.48
N THR A 60 17.29 7.87 -1.73
CA THR A 60 16.44 8.07 -2.91
C THR A 60 15.39 6.98 -3.02
N LEU A 61 15.79 5.72 -2.88
CA LEU A 61 14.89 4.57 -2.98
C LEU A 61 13.86 4.56 -1.83
N TRP A 62 14.29 4.86 -0.61
CA TRP A 62 13.38 4.94 0.54
C TRP A 62 12.37 6.09 0.39
N ARG A 63 12.81 7.27 -0.05
CA ARG A 63 11.91 8.42 -0.23
C ARG A 63 10.91 8.19 -1.37
N THR A 64 11.36 7.57 -2.47
CA THR A 64 10.47 7.19 -3.58
C THR A 64 9.46 6.12 -3.15
N ALA A 65 9.87 5.11 -2.37
CA ALA A 65 8.97 4.14 -1.78
C ALA A 65 7.91 4.81 -0.87
N GLY A 66 8.33 5.78 -0.03
CA GLY A 66 7.43 6.57 0.79
C GLY A 66 6.39 7.37 -0.02
N TRP A 67 6.82 7.98 -1.11
CA TRP A 67 5.92 8.71 -2.02
C TRP A 67 4.95 7.77 -2.75
N LEU A 68 5.45 6.64 -3.27
CA LEU A 68 4.63 5.62 -3.94
C LEU A 68 3.58 5.03 -2.99
N ALA A 69 3.94 4.77 -1.74
CA ALA A 69 2.98 4.33 -0.73
C ALA A 69 1.87 5.36 -0.51
N SER A 70 2.21 6.64 -0.43
CA SER A 70 1.22 7.72 -0.31
C SER A 70 0.32 7.81 -1.56
N LEU A 71 0.89 7.69 -2.76
CA LEU A 71 0.15 7.64 -4.02
C LEU A 71 -0.84 6.46 -4.05
N SER A 72 -0.46 5.31 -3.50
CA SER A 72 -1.34 4.15 -3.43
C SER A 72 -2.61 4.41 -2.60
N VAL A 73 -2.54 5.24 -1.56
CA VAL A 73 -3.73 5.63 -0.78
C VAL A 73 -4.68 6.43 -1.65
N VAL A 74 -4.16 7.33 -2.49
CA VAL A 74 -4.97 8.10 -3.45
C VAL A 74 -5.63 7.17 -4.47
N LEU A 75 -4.90 6.19 -5.01
CA LEU A 75 -5.47 5.18 -5.90
C LEU A 75 -6.56 4.35 -5.23
N ALA A 76 -6.36 3.95 -3.97
CA ALA A 76 -7.36 3.23 -3.20
C ALA A 76 -8.62 4.07 -2.96
N LEU A 77 -8.47 5.36 -2.61
CA LEU A 77 -9.60 6.28 -2.44
C LEU A 77 -10.35 6.51 -3.75
N ALA A 78 -9.63 6.73 -4.86
CA ALA A 78 -10.24 6.82 -6.18
C ALA A 78 -11.02 5.54 -6.52
N GLY A 79 -10.44 4.38 -6.26
CA GLY A 79 -11.08 3.08 -6.44
C GLY A 79 -12.36 2.93 -5.63
N LEU A 80 -12.36 3.37 -4.35
CA LEU A 80 -13.54 3.35 -3.48
C LEU A 80 -14.65 4.27 -3.99
N VAL A 81 -14.31 5.48 -4.45
CA VAL A 81 -15.29 6.42 -5.04
C VAL A 81 -15.88 5.82 -6.32
N SER A 82 -15.03 5.31 -7.22
CA SER A 82 -15.48 4.66 -8.45
C SER A 82 -16.36 3.44 -8.17
N PHE A 83 -16.02 2.64 -7.16
CA PHE A 83 -16.84 1.52 -6.72
C PHE A 83 -18.21 1.97 -6.23
N GLY A 84 -18.29 3.03 -5.41
CA GLY A 84 -19.56 3.61 -4.96
C GLY A 84 -20.44 4.11 -6.11
N ILE A 85 -19.86 4.82 -7.08
CA ILE A 85 -20.57 5.29 -8.28
C ILE A 85 -21.06 4.12 -9.14
N THR A 86 -20.26 3.07 -9.27
CA THR A 86 -20.59 1.86 -10.04
C THR A 86 -21.76 1.13 -9.38
N LEU A 87 -21.71 0.93 -8.06
CA LEU A 87 -22.79 0.27 -7.30
C LEU A 87 -24.10 1.06 -7.33
N GLY A 88 -24.04 2.36 -7.07
CA GLY A 88 -25.21 3.25 -7.03
C GLY A 88 -25.74 3.67 -8.41
N GLY A 89 -25.04 3.31 -9.47
CA GLY A 89 -25.44 3.60 -10.85
C GLY A 89 -26.39 2.55 -11.44
N GLY A 90 -27.10 2.95 -12.50
CA GLY A 90 -27.82 2.01 -13.36
C GLY A 90 -26.87 1.14 -14.20
N LYS A 91 -27.44 0.25 -15.02
CA LYS A 91 -26.72 -0.74 -15.83
C LYS A 91 -25.59 -0.12 -16.67
N TYR A 92 -25.82 1.05 -17.28
CA TYR A 92 -24.78 1.75 -18.05
C TYR A 92 -23.53 2.07 -17.22
N LYS A 93 -23.72 2.61 -16.00
CA LYS A 93 -22.62 2.93 -15.08
C LYS A 93 -21.95 1.66 -14.53
N ARG A 94 -22.70 0.57 -14.32
CA ARG A 94 -22.15 -0.72 -13.90
C ARG A 94 -21.28 -1.35 -14.98
N ALA A 95 -21.83 -1.49 -16.18
CA ALA A 95 -21.13 -2.11 -17.32
C ALA A 95 -19.82 -1.39 -17.67
N SER A 96 -19.83 -0.05 -17.65
CA SER A 96 -18.63 0.75 -17.94
C SER A 96 -17.72 0.96 -16.72
N GLY A 97 -18.27 0.93 -15.51
CA GLY A 97 -17.55 1.24 -14.27
C GLY A 97 -16.66 0.10 -13.75
N TRP A 98 -17.09 -1.16 -13.89
CA TRP A 98 -16.33 -2.31 -13.37
C TRP A 98 -14.89 -2.43 -13.93
N PRO A 99 -14.64 -2.25 -15.24
CA PRO A 99 -13.28 -2.22 -15.77
C PRO A 99 -12.42 -1.10 -15.15
N PHE A 100 -13.01 0.06 -14.88
CA PHE A 100 -12.30 1.19 -14.27
C PHE A 100 -11.93 0.90 -12.81
N VAL A 101 -12.87 0.32 -12.04
CA VAL A 101 -12.62 -0.13 -10.66
C VAL A 101 -11.52 -1.19 -10.64
N ALA A 102 -11.60 -2.21 -11.51
CA ALA A 102 -10.57 -3.24 -11.62
C ALA A 102 -9.19 -2.65 -11.96
N GLY A 103 -9.13 -1.69 -12.89
CA GLY A 103 -7.90 -1.00 -13.26
C GLY A 103 -7.26 -0.22 -12.10
N LEU A 104 -8.07 0.52 -11.33
CA LEU A 104 -7.58 1.27 -10.17
C LEU A 104 -7.07 0.36 -9.06
N VAL A 105 -7.78 -0.75 -8.77
CA VAL A 105 -7.34 -1.73 -7.76
C VAL A 105 -6.07 -2.46 -8.22
N ALA A 106 -5.96 -2.78 -9.51
CA ALA A 106 -4.75 -3.38 -10.08
C ALA A 106 -3.54 -2.44 -9.98
N ALA A 107 -3.72 -1.15 -10.33
CA ALA A 107 -2.68 -0.13 -10.20
C ALA A 107 -2.25 0.04 -8.74
N PHE A 108 -3.22 0.09 -7.80
CA PHE A 108 -2.95 0.10 -6.37
C PHE A 108 -2.08 -1.08 -5.93
N ALA A 109 -2.47 -2.31 -6.30
CA ALA A 109 -1.74 -3.52 -5.93
C ALA A 109 -0.32 -3.54 -6.53
N ALA A 110 -0.16 -3.13 -7.79
CA ALA A 110 1.15 -3.05 -8.44
C ALA A 110 2.08 -2.06 -7.73
N VAL A 111 1.60 -0.84 -7.42
CA VAL A 111 2.37 0.17 -6.68
C VAL A 111 2.77 -0.36 -5.29
N GLN A 112 1.84 -1.04 -4.61
CA GLN A 112 2.14 -1.65 -3.31
C GLN A 112 3.23 -2.70 -3.40
N LEU A 113 3.18 -3.61 -4.37
CA LEU A 113 4.24 -4.61 -4.58
C LEU A 113 5.59 -3.95 -4.86
N ILE A 114 5.63 -2.85 -5.61
CA ILE A 114 6.86 -2.08 -5.82
C ILE A 114 7.41 -1.55 -4.50
N VAL A 115 6.58 -0.92 -3.66
CA VAL A 115 7.00 -0.41 -2.34
C VAL A 115 7.52 -1.53 -1.44
N ILE A 116 6.76 -2.62 -1.33
CA ILE A 116 7.08 -3.79 -0.50
C ILE A 116 8.42 -4.39 -0.94
N SER A 117 8.59 -4.57 -2.25
CA SER A 117 9.81 -5.12 -2.85
C SER A 117 11.01 -4.20 -2.63
N ALA A 118 10.85 -2.88 -2.78
CA ALA A 118 11.92 -1.91 -2.53
C ALA A 118 12.39 -1.92 -1.06
N VAL A 119 11.45 -1.97 -0.11
CA VAL A 119 11.80 -2.05 1.32
C VAL A 119 12.46 -3.39 1.66
N ALA A 120 11.96 -4.50 1.11
CA ALA A 120 12.56 -5.82 1.33
C ALA A 120 13.97 -5.92 0.72
N TYR A 121 14.18 -5.38 -0.48
CA TYR A 121 15.49 -5.29 -1.11
C TYR A 121 16.48 -4.49 -0.26
N LEU A 122 16.07 -3.31 0.22
CA LEU A 122 16.90 -2.50 1.10
C LEU A 122 17.20 -3.21 2.42
N PHE A 123 16.23 -3.90 3.01
CA PHE A 123 16.41 -4.67 4.24
C PHE A 123 17.48 -5.76 4.09
N ASP A 124 17.53 -6.43 2.94
CA ASP A 124 18.46 -7.54 2.68
C ASP A 124 19.84 -7.08 2.20
N HIS A 125 19.93 -5.95 1.47
CA HIS A 125 21.16 -5.53 0.80
C HIS A 125 21.88 -4.34 1.47
N ASP A 126 21.22 -3.56 2.34
CA ASP A 126 21.86 -2.40 2.97
C ASP A 126 22.61 -2.78 4.26
N GLU A 127 23.85 -2.33 4.37
CA GLU A 127 24.74 -2.62 5.50
C GLU A 127 24.15 -2.26 6.87
N GLN A 128 23.22 -1.29 6.94
CA GLN A 128 22.61 -0.88 8.20
C GLN A 128 21.77 -2.00 8.84
N PHE A 129 21.23 -2.93 8.04
CA PHE A 129 20.33 -3.99 8.48
C PHE A 129 21.02 -5.35 8.65
N VAL A 130 22.30 -5.45 8.30
CA VAL A 130 23.12 -6.68 8.48
C VAL A 130 23.34 -7.01 9.97
N ILE A 131 23.24 -6.02 10.85
CA ILE A 131 23.43 -6.19 12.29
C ILE A 131 22.30 -7.07 12.87
N PRO A 132 22.61 -8.08 13.70
CA PRO A 132 21.58 -8.91 14.32
C PRO A 132 20.62 -8.07 15.19
N GLY A 133 19.32 -8.36 15.09
CA GLY A 133 18.25 -7.68 15.84
C GLY A 133 17.27 -6.91 14.97
N TRP A 134 17.56 -6.72 13.67
CA TRP A 134 16.63 -6.15 12.69
C TRP A 134 15.67 -7.20 12.15
N GLN A 135 14.41 -6.82 11.99
CA GLN A 135 13.35 -7.66 11.42
C GLN A 135 12.34 -6.81 10.65
N LEU A 136 11.66 -7.42 9.67
CA LEU A 136 10.51 -6.80 9.02
C LEU A 136 9.36 -6.64 10.02
N GLY A 137 8.83 -5.43 10.11
CA GLY A 137 7.79 -5.08 11.06
C GLY A 137 6.38 -5.34 10.55
N VAL A 138 5.41 -5.16 11.45
CA VAL A 138 3.98 -5.45 11.18
C VAL A 138 3.43 -4.63 10.01
N SER A 139 3.86 -3.37 9.84
CA SER A 139 3.33 -2.53 8.75
C SER A 139 3.71 -3.02 7.37
N TRP A 140 4.87 -3.67 7.22
CA TRP A 140 5.26 -4.29 5.96
C TRP A 140 4.30 -5.44 5.61
N TYR A 141 3.97 -6.30 6.58
CA TYR A 141 2.98 -7.38 6.39
C TYR A 141 1.56 -6.86 6.14
N LEU A 142 1.17 -5.75 6.78
CA LEU A 142 -0.11 -5.10 6.53
C LEU A 142 -0.21 -4.52 5.10
N ALA A 143 0.89 -4.00 4.57
CA ALA A 143 0.97 -3.57 3.17
C ALA A 143 0.86 -4.78 2.23
N LEU A 144 1.61 -5.85 2.51
CA LEU A 144 1.59 -7.08 1.70
C LEU A 144 0.21 -7.72 1.65
N SER A 145 -0.44 -7.91 2.80
CA SER A 145 -1.81 -8.41 2.85
C SER A 145 -2.78 -7.51 2.09
N SER A 146 -2.63 -6.18 2.17
CA SER A 146 -3.43 -5.24 1.38
C SER A 146 -3.22 -5.42 -0.12
N ALA A 147 -1.98 -5.66 -0.58
CA ALA A 147 -1.68 -5.91 -1.98
C ALA A 147 -2.30 -7.23 -2.46
N LEU A 148 -2.15 -8.30 -1.68
CA LEU A 148 -2.72 -9.62 -1.99
C LEU A 148 -4.25 -9.59 -2.07
N LEU A 149 -4.91 -8.89 -1.14
CA LEU A 149 -6.37 -8.68 -1.21
C LEU A 149 -6.78 -7.90 -2.45
N GLY A 150 -6.00 -6.88 -2.85
CA GLY A 150 -6.22 -6.15 -4.10
C GLY A 150 -6.13 -7.06 -5.33
N ILE A 151 -5.10 -7.91 -5.40
CA ILE A 151 -4.93 -8.90 -6.49
C ILE A 151 -6.09 -9.87 -6.52
N ALA A 152 -6.47 -10.45 -5.38
CA ALA A 152 -7.60 -11.37 -5.28
C ALA A 152 -8.91 -10.71 -5.74
N THR A 153 -9.12 -9.43 -5.40
CA THR A 153 -10.27 -8.65 -5.85
C THR A 153 -10.29 -8.48 -7.36
N VAL A 154 -9.16 -8.12 -7.99
CA VAL A 154 -9.06 -7.98 -9.45
C VAL A 154 -9.32 -9.32 -10.14
N VAL A 155 -8.71 -10.40 -9.64
CA VAL A 155 -8.94 -11.75 -10.18
C VAL A 155 -10.42 -12.13 -10.08
N GLY A 156 -11.05 -11.88 -8.92
CA GLY A 156 -12.48 -12.11 -8.72
C GLY A 156 -13.35 -11.32 -9.71
N LEU A 157 -13.06 -10.03 -9.92
CA LEU A 157 -13.79 -9.20 -10.88
C LEU A 157 -13.63 -9.72 -12.31
N VAL A 158 -12.41 -10.06 -12.73
CA VAL A 158 -12.16 -10.62 -14.06
C VAL A 158 -12.89 -11.95 -14.24
N LEU A 159 -12.79 -12.87 -13.29
CA LEU A 159 -13.51 -14.15 -13.34
C LEU A 159 -15.02 -13.95 -13.39
N SER A 160 -15.56 -13.00 -12.62
CA SER A 160 -16.99 -12.70 -12.62
C SER A 160 -17.50 -12.26 -14.00
N ALA A 161 -16.67 -11.56 -14.78
CA ALA A 161 -17.03 -11.13 -16.12
C ALA A 161 -17.16 -12.30 -17.12
N PHE A 162 -16.49 -13.43 -16.86
CA PHE A 162 -16.56 -14.63 -17.71
C PHE A 162 -17.57 -15.67 -17.21
N VAL A 163 -17.82 -15.72 -15.90
CA VAL A 163 -18.66 -16.76 -15.28
C VAL A 163 -20.13 -16.32 -15.17
N LEU A 164 -20.38 -15.03 -14.91
CA LEU A 164 -21.73 -14.55 -14.68
C LEU A 164 -22.45 -14.25 -16.00
N PRO A 165 -23.75 -14.60 -16.12
CA PRO A 165 -24.54 -14.21 -17.27
C PRO A 165 -24.66 -12.68 -17.35
N PRO A 166 -24.73 -12.11 -18.56
CA PRO A 166 -24.94 -10.68 -18.71
C PRO A 166 -26.28 -10.27 -18.09
N GLU A 167 -26.33 -9.11 -17.43
CA GLU A 167 -27.59 -8.55 -16.93
C GLU A 167 -28.55 -8.31 -18.11
N ASP A 168 -29.81 -8.75 -17.98
CA ASP A 168 -30.86 -8.55 -19.00
C ASP A 168 -31.07 -7.06 -19.34
N GLY A 169 -31.51 -6.80 -20.57
CA GLY A 169 -31.62 -5.48 -21.21
C GLY A 169 -32.46 -4.45 -20.46
N TYR A 170 -32.22 -3.17 -20.74
CA TYR A 170 -33.31 -2.20 -20.65
C TYR A 170 -34.23 -2.48 -21.85
N GLU A 171 -35.47 -2.87 -21.60
CA GLU A 171 -36.50 -2.75 -22.62
C GLU A 171 -36.80 -1.27 -22.78
N PHE A 172 -36.54 -0.73 -23.97
CA PHE A 172 -37.03 0.60 -24.31
C PHE A 172 -38.55 0.50 -24.38
N LEU A 173 -39.25 1.17 -23.46
CA LEU A 173 -40.69 1.34 -23.59
C LEU A 173 -40.92 2.18 -24.86
N GLU A 174 -41.68 1.66 -25.82
CA GLU A 174 -42.12 2.44 -26.96
C GLU A 174 -42.87 3.67 -26.42
N GLU A 175 -42.43 4.87 -26.82
CA GLU A 175 -43.21 6.09 -26.54
C GLU A 175 -44.60 5.89 -27.16
N PRO A 176 -45.69 6.15 -26.43
CA PRO A 176 -47.01 6.05 -27.03
C PRO A 176 -47.07 7.03 -28.20
N MET A 177 -47.06 6.49 -29.42
CA MET A 177 -47.43 7.23 -30.60
C MET A 177 -48.89 7.65 -30.42
N ASN A 178 -49.08 8.95 -30.26
CA ASN A 178 -50.35 9.69 -30.30
C ASN A 178 -51.08 9.85 -28.96
N ALA A 179 -51.09 11.09 -28.46
CA ALA A 179 -52.21 11.70 -27.75
C ALA A 179 -52.50 13.07 -28.39
#